data_AF-A0A8H3L2A5-F1
#
_entry.id   AF-A0A8H3L2A5-F1
#
_cell.length_a   1.000
_cell.length_b   1.000
_cell.length_c   1.000
_cell.angle_alpha   90.00
_cell.angle_beta   90.00
_cell.angle_gamma   90.00
#
_symmetry.space_group_name_H-M   'P 1'
#
loop_
_entity.id
_entity.type
_entity.pdbx_description
1 polymer ?
#
loop_
_entity_poly.entity_id
_entity_poly.type
_entity_poly.pdbx_seq_one_letter_code
_entity_poly.pdbx_strand_id
1 'polypeptide(L)'
;MFRFCYFNSRNSSFYNSGKKNCSYKGSKVLIYVWAMEQTESRRKFDENYQDVFVPWVIPADKNEKREEIIYKRYYHLFKKGELDELVLSTGLAKIIKSDYNKDNWYVVAIKK
;
A
#
# COMPACT_ATOMS: atom_id res chain seq x y z
N MET A 1 -0.37 5.92 2.14
CA MET A 1 -1.21 5.64 0.93
C MET A 1 -0.96 4.21 0.50
N PHE A 2 -1.85 3.28 0.82
CA PHE A 2 -1.75 1.87 0.43
C PHE A 2 -2.02 1.74 -1.06
N ARG A 3 -1.07 1.16 -1.81
CA ARG A 3 -1.25 0.91 -3.25
C ARG A 3 -1.87 -0.47 -3.40
N PHE A 4 -3.20 -0.53 -3.42
CA PHE A 4 -3.93 -1.74 -3.77
C PHE A 4 -3.86 -1.96 -5.29
N CYS A 5 -3.13 -2.98 -5.74
CA CYS A 5 -3.21 -3.44 -7.12
C CYS A 5 -4.26 -4.56 -7.19
N TYR A 6 -5.45 -4.23 -7.67
CA TYR A 6 -6.45 -5.24 -8.04
C TYR A 6 -6.07 -5.87 -9.38
N PHE A 7 -5.71 -7.14 -9.38
CA PHE A 7 -5.51 -7.91 -10.61
C PHE A 7 -6.79 -8.68 -10.92
N ASN A 8 -7.68 -8.09 -11.72
CA ASN A 8 -8.85 -8.81 -12.23
C ASN A 8 -8.62 -9.18 -13.70
N SER A 9 -8.37 -10.46 -13.97
CA SER A 9 -8.08 -10.99 -15.30
C SER A 9 -9.32 -11.20 -16.18
N ARG A 10 -10.50 -10.66 -15.83
CA ARG A 10 -11.70 -10.80 -16.67
C ARG A 10 -12.50 -9.51 -16.76
N ASN A 11 -12.42 -8.92 -17.95
CA ASN A 11 -13.33 -7.99 -18.63
C ASN A 11 -13.88 -6.76 -17.88
N SER A 12 -13.73 -5.63 -18.58
CA SER A 12 -14.25 -4.30 -18.34
C SER A 12 -15.77 -4.23 -18.12
N SER A 13 -16.18 -3.43 -17.15
CA SER A 13 -17.39 -2.59 -17.25
C SER A 13 -17.44 -1.58 -16.09
N PHE A 14 -17.53 -0.31 -16.46
CA PHE A 14 -17.88 0.80 -15.59
C PHE A 14 -19.28 0.57 -14.98
N TYR A 15 -19.43 0.68 -13.66
CA TYR A 15 -20.71 1.02 -13.03
C TYR A 15 -20.48 1.67 -11.65
N ASN A 16 -20.98 2.90 -11.51
CA ASN A 16 -21.09 3.63 -10.24
C ASN A 16 -22.33 3.13 -9.48
N SER A 17 -22.17 2.70 -8.21
CA SER A 17 -23.10 2.92 -7.09
C SER A 17 -22.84 1.95 -5.93
N GLY A 18 -22.67 2.51 -4.72
CA GLY A 18 -22.72 1.80 -3.44
C GLY A 18 -21.50 0.95 -3.13
N LYS A 19 -21.01 1.02 -1.89
CA LYS A 19 -19.86 0.25 -1.38
C LYS A 19 -20.13 -1.27 -1.49
N LYS A 20 -19.91 -1.85 -2.65
CA LYS A 20 -19.87 -3.29 -2.87
C LYS A 20 -18.41 -3.72 -2.74
N ASN A 21 -18.11 -4.61 -1.81
CA ASN A 21 -16.79 -5.25 -1.72
C ASN A 21 -16.35 -5.70 -3.12
N CYS A 22 -15.35 -5.01 -3.71
CA CYS A 22 -14.98 -5.03 -5.13
C CYS A 22 -14.40 -6.36 -5.67
N SER A 23 -14.68 -7.47 -5.00
CA SER A 23 -14.00 -8.74 -5.20
C SER A 23 -15.05 -9.84 -5.14
N TYR A 24 -15.22 -10.53 -6.27
CA TYR A 24 -16.02 -11.76 -6.36
C TYR A 24 -15.32 -12.88 -5.58
N LYS A 25 -16.07 -13.86 -5.06
CA LYS A 25 -15.45 -15.05 -4.43
C LYS A 25 -14.45 -15.68 -5.38
N GLY A 26 -13.26 -16.01 -4.89
CA GLY A 26 -12.17 -16.55 -5.71
C GLY A 26 -11.32 -15.51 -6.47
N SER A 27 -11.62 -14.21 -6.37
CA SER A 27 -10.73 -13.18 -6.93
C SER A 27 -9.49 -12.96 -6.06
N LYS A 28 -8.37 -12.66 -6.72
CA LYS A 28 -7.06 -12.46 -6.09
C LYS A 28 -6.78 -10.97 -5.88
N VAL A 29 -6.11 -10.65 -4.79
CA VAL A 29 -5.62 -9.31 -4.47
C VAL A 29 -4.11 -9.37 -4.24
N LEU A 30 -3.41 -8.33 -4.69
CA LEU A 30 -2.00 -8.12 -4.43
C LEU A 30 -1.83 -6.81 -3.66
N ILE A 31 -1.30 -6.92 -2.46
CA ILE A 31 -1.08 -5.79 -1.56
C ILE A 31 0.42 -5.62 -1.39
N TYR A 32 0.92 -4.41 -1.61
CA TYR A 32 2.29 -4.00 -1.32
C TYR A 32 2.30 -2.91 -0.26
N VAL A 33 3.20 -3.05 0.71
CA VAL A 33 3.42 -2.08 1.79
C VAL A 33 4.91 -1.88 2.00
N TRP A 34 5.29 -0.70 2.51
CA TRP A 34 6.68 -0.41 2.81
C TRP A 34 7.15 -1.25 3.99
N ALA A 35 8.31 -1.88 3.82
CA ALA A 35 8.96 -2.62 4.89
C ALA A 35 9.66 -1.65 5.85
N MET A 36 9.72 -2.05 7.11
CA MET A 36 10.55 -1.39 8.12
C MET A 36 12.03 -1.71 7.87
N GLU A 37 12.33 -2.94 7.44
CA GLU A 37 13.67 -3.51 7.27
C GLU A 37 14.32 -3.09 5.92
N GLN A 38 14.30 -1.79 5.60
CA GLN A 38 14.81 -1.30 4.31
C GLN A 38 16.34 -1.34 4.28
N THR A 39 16.92 -2.10 3.36
CA THR A 39 18.38 -2.24 3.23
C THR A 39 18.97 -1.38 2.12
N GLU A 40 18.21 -1.09 1.05
CA GLU A 40 18.70 -0.37 -0.14
C GLU A 40 18.05 1.01 -0.34
N SER A 41 17.22 1.42 0.60
CA SER A 41 16.46 2.67 0.51
C SER A 41 17.35 3.90 0.49
N ARG A 42 17.02 4.84 -0.40
CA ARG A 42 17.62 6.18 -0.46
C ARG A 42 17.39 6.99 0.82
N ARG A 43 16.39 6.62 1.63
CA ARG A 43 16.01 7.33 2.87
C ARG A 43 16.06 6.36 4.04
N LYS A 44 16.92 6.64 5.01
CA LYS A 44 16.98 5.88 6.24
C LYS A 44 15.88 6.35 7.18
N PHE A 45 15.04 5.41 7.62
CA PHE A 45 14.08 5.64 8.70
C PHE A 45 14.68 5.14 10.01
N ASP A 46 14.22 5.67 11.13
CA ASP A 46 14.64 5.17 12.44
C ASP A 46 14.02 3.79 12.68
N GLU A 47 14.86 2.80 12.98
CA GLU A 47 14.49 1.40 13.20
C GLU A 47 13.61 1.19 14.43
N ASN A 48 13.38 2.22 15.25
CA ASN A 48 12.51 2.15 16.41
C ASN A 48 11.07 2.60 16.13
N TYR A 49 10.82 3.31 15.01
CA TYR A 49 9.51 3.92 14.73
C TYR A 49 8.89 3.38 13.44
N GLN A 50 7.68 2.83 13.54
CA GLN A 50 6.90 2.38 12.38
C GLN A 50 6.12 3.52 11.72
N ASP A 51 5.80 4.57 12.47
CA ASP A 51 5.03 5.72 12.02
C ASP A 51 5.93 6.87 11.62
N VAL A 52 5.89 7.24 10.34
CA VAL A 52 6.80 8.25 9.78
C VAL A 52 6.07 9.30 8.94
N PHE A 53 6.63 10.52 8.95
CA PHE A 53 6.23 11.59 8.05
C PHE A 53 7.22 11.74 6.91
N VAL A 54 6.72 11.59 5.68
CA VAL A 54 7.52 11.75 4.46
C VAL A 54 7.17 13.08 3.79
N PRO A 55 8.17 13.93 3.47
CA PRO A 55 7.94 15.15 2.73
C PRO A 55 7.26 14.90 1.37
N TRP A 56 6.25 15.70 1.09
CA TRP A 56 5.58 15.79 -0.20
C TRP A 56 5.68 17.22 -0.70
N VAL A 57 6.66 17.43 -1.56
CA VAL A 57 6.92 18.73 -2.16
C VAL A 57 5.94 18.93 -3.30
N ILE A 58 5.12 19.97 -3.20
CA ILE A 58 4.39 20.53 -4.33
C ILE A 58 5.30 21.63 -4.89
N PRO A 59 5.87 21.42 -6.09
CA PRO A 59 6.84 22.36 -6.63
C PRO A 59 6.18 23.71 -6.91
N ALA A 60 6.95 24.78 -6.73
CA ALA A 60 6.52 26.13 -7.07
C ALA A 60 6.16 26.23 -8.56
N ASP A 61 5.08 26.94 -8.87
CA ASP A 61 4.75 27.33 -10.25
C ASP A 61 5.15 28.79 -10.47
N LYS A 62 6.15 28.99 -11.33
CA LYS A 62 6.68 30.31 -11.66
C LYS A 62 5.70 31.18 -12.45
N ASN A 63 4.76 30.57 -13.19
CA ASN A 63 3.78 31.29 -13.99
C ASN A 63 2.62 31.82 -13.14
N GLU A 64 2.29 31.11 -12.06
CA GLU A 64 1.15 31.43 -11.20
C GLU A 64 1.53 32.08 -9.85
N LYS A 65 2.79 32.50 -9.67
CA LYS A 65 3.33 33.03 -8.39
C LYS A 65 2.99 32.14 -7.18
N ARG A 66 3.06 30.81 -7.34
CA ARG A 66 2.84 29.88 -6.23
C ARG A 66 4.18 29.51 -5.61
N GLU A 67 4.30 29.68 -4.30
CA GLU A 67 5.47 29.27 -3.53
C GLU A 67 5.55 27.73 -3.42
N GLU A 68 6.74 27.22 -3.12
CA GLU A 68 6.94 25.80 -2.84
C GLU A 68 6.26 25.44 -1.51
N ILE A 69 5.39 24.44 -1.53
CA ILE A 69 4.69 23.98 -0.32
C ILE A 69 5.11 22.55 -0.03
N ILE A 70 5.64 22.34 1.17
CA ILE A 70 6.05 21.01 1.66
C ILE A 70 5.01 20.50 2.65
N TYR A 71 4.24 19.51 2.23
CA TYR A 71 3.35 18.77 3.12
C TYR A 71 4.08 17.58 3.74
N LYS A 72 3.64 17.13 4.91
CA LYS A 72 4.10 15.89 5.54
C LYS A 72 3.04 14.81 5.35
N ARG A 73 3.33 13.80 4.54
CA ARG A 73 2.44 12.63 4.37
C ARG A 73 2.77 11.57 5.40
N TYR A 74 1.74 11.05 6.04
CA TYR A 74 1.88 9.95 7.00
C TYR A 74 2.03 8.60 6.28
N TYR A 75 2.96 7.79 6.77
CA TYR A 75 3.19 6.41 6.35
C TYR A 75 3.39 5.53 7.58
N HIS A 76 2.90 4.30 7.47
CA HIS A 76 3.15 3.21 8.42
C HIS A 76 4.05 2.18 7.73
N LEU A 77 5.20 1.90 8.33
CA LEU A 77 6.16 0.89 7.89
C LEU A 77 5.82 -0.44 8.56
N PHE A 78 5.62 -1.47 7.75
CA PHE A 78 5.23 -2.79 8.23
C PHE A 78 6.45 -3.60 8.61
N LYS A 79 6.35 -4.27 9.75
CA LYS A 79 7.30 -5.32 10.14
C LYS A 79 6.99 -6.62 9.41
N LYS A 80 7.99 -7.51 9.34
CA LYS A 80 7.80 -8.88 8.86
C LYS A 80 6.61 -9.55 9.57
N GLY A 81 5.65 -10.05 8.79
CA GLY A 81 4.48 -10.80 9.27
C GLY A 81 3.27 -9.94 9.65
N GLU A 82 3.45 -8.64 9.89
CA GLU A 82 2.36 -7.75 10.32
C GLU A 82 1.24 -7.64 9.26
N LEU A 83 1.63 -7.56 7.98
CA LEU A 83 0.66 -7.52 6.87
C LEU A 83 -0.15 -8.82 6.79
N ASP A 84 0.48 -9.97 7.04
CA ASP A 84 -0.17 -11.28 6.99
C ASP A 84 -1.21 -11.40 8.10
N GLU A 85 -0.85 -11.02 9.32
CA GLU A 85 -1.75 -10.98 10.48
C GLU A 85 -2.96 -10.07 10.21
N LEU A 86 -2.72 -8.89 9.64
CA LEU A 86 -3.79 -7.96 9.29
C LEU A 86 -4.74 -8.57 8.27
N VAL A 87 -4.23 -9.21 7.21
CA VAL A 87 -5.07 -9.89 6.20
C VAL A 87 -5.87 -11.03 6.82
N LEU A 88 -5.25 -11.85 7.65
CA LEU A 88 -5.91 -12.99 8.31
C LEU A 88 -6.98 -12.54 9.30
N SER A 89 -6.73 -11.46 10.07
CA SER A 89 -7.67 -10.91 11.04
C SER A 89 -8.99 -10.46 10.42
N THR A 90 -8.99 -10.10 9.12
CA THR A 90 -10.23 -9.76 8.41
C THR A 90 -11.18 -10.94 8.29
N GLY A 91 -10.68 -12.18 8.31
CA GLY A 91 -11.46 -13.40 8.05
C GLY A 91 -11.94 -13.56 6.60
N LEU A 92 -11.85 -12.53 5.76
CA LEU A 92 -12.43 -12.46 4.42
C LEU A 92 -11.53 -13.06 3.32
N ALA A 93 -10.25 -13.22 3.60
CA ALA A 93 -9.26 -13.67 2.61
C ALA A 93 -8.42 -14.83 3.13
N LYS A 94 -7.88 -15.61 2.20
CA LYS A 94 -6.85 -16.62 2.43
C LYS A 94 -5.57 -16.17 1.76
N ILE A 95 -4.46 -16.18 2.48
CA ILE A 95 -3.14 -15.88 1.91
C ILE A 95 -2.70 -17.04 1.01
N ILE A 96 -2.29 -16.71 -0.22
CA ILE A 96 -1.69 -17.66 -1.17
C ILE A 96 -0.17 -17.57 -1.08
N LYS A 97 0.36 -16.35 -1.02
CA LYS A 97 1.80 -16.07 -0.96
C LYS A 97 2.03 -14.80 -0.15
N SER A 98 3.07 -14.80 0.68
CA SER A 98 3.62 -13.60 1.32
C SER A 98 5.12 -13.62 1.17
N ASP A 99 5.74 -12.49 0.85
CA ASP A 99 7.19 -12.40 0.65
C ASP A 99 7.69 -10.94 0.70
N TYR A 100 9.02 -10.79 0.66
CA TYR A 100 9.72 -9.52 0.59
C TYR A 100 10.18 -9.21 -0.85
N ASN A 101 10.09 -7.96 -1.28
CA ASN A 101 10.66 -7.51 -2.54
C ASN A 101 11.02 -6.02 -2.51
N LYS A 102 12.32 -5.69 -2.65
CA LYS A 102 12.85 -4.31 -2.77
C LYS A 102 12.24 -3.35 -1.74
N ASP A 103 12.52 -3.55 -0.46
CA ASP A 103 12.03 -2.69 0.64
C ASP A 103 10.50 -2.67 0.82
N ASN A 104 9.81 -3.67 0.27
CA ASN A 104 8.37 -3.82 0.43
C ASN A 104 8.01 -5.25 0.86
N TRP A 105 7.10 -5.35 1.83
CA TRP A 105 6.36 -6.57 2.08
C TRP A 105 5.18 -6.66 1.12
N TYR A 106 4.88 -7.87 0.63
CA TYR A 106 3.71 -8.07 -0.20
C TYR A 106 2.99 -9.39 0.06
N VAL A 107 1.67 -9.33 -0.12
CA VAL A 107 0.77 -10.49 0.04
C VAL A 107 -0.08 -10.65 -1.20
N VAL A 108 -0.11 -11.87 -1.73
CA VAL A 108 -1.13 -12.35 -2.66
C VAL A 108 -2.17 -13.12 -1.84
N ALA A 109 -3.40 -12.64 -1.83
CA ALA A 109 -4.51 -13.30 -1.14
C ALA A 109 -5.69 -13.54 -2.08
N ILE A 110 -6.54 -14.51 -1.74
CA ILE A 110 -7.78 -14.81 -2.45
C ILE A 110 -8.97 -14.60 -1.51
N LYS A 111 -10.02 -13.95 -2.01
CA LYS A 111 -11.25 -13.77 -1.23
C LYS A 111 -11.99 -15.10 -1.08
N LYS A 112 -12.37 -15.42 0.16
CA LYS A 112 -13.20 -16.58 0.52
C LYS A 112 -14.64 -16.45 0.03
#